data_AF-X0TAR9-F1
#
_entry.id   AF-X0TAR9-F1
#
_cell.length_a   1.000
_cell.length_b   1.000
_cell.length_c   1.000
_cell.angle_alpha   90.00
_cell.angle_beta   90.00
_cell.angle_gamma   90.00
#
_symmetry.space_group_name_H-M   'P 1'
#
loop_
_entity.id
_entity.type
_entity.pdbx_description
1 polymer ?
#
loop_
_entity_poly.entity_id
_entity_poly.type
_entity_poly.pdbx_seq_one_letter_code
_entity_poly.pdbx_strand_id
1 'polypeptide(L)'
;LQDLSNLKRLDLYGNQIKVINGLEKLVKLEELNILNNPVEKIDNYESLKNLWTITISTEWLPNSEFSKFTSHFRPGRDGDYFPKVS
;
A
#
# COMPACT_ATOMS: atom_id res chain seq x y z
N LEU A 1 -6.75 -12.57 -4.84
CA LEU A 1 -7.31 -11.21 -5.03
C LEU A 1 -7.76 -10.92 -6.47
N GLN A 2 -7.76 -11.91 -7.37
CA GLN A 2 -7.82 -11.64 -8.81
C GLN A 2 -9.20 -11.23 -9.37
N ASP A 3 -10.28 -11.34 -8.59
CA ASP A 3 -11.64 -10.99 -9.04
C ASP A 3 -12.24 -9.80 -8.28
N LEU A 4 -11.44 -9.12 -7.45
CA LEU A 4 -11.88 -8.02 -6.58
C LEU A 4 -11.66 -6.63 -7.21
N SER A 5 -11.95 -6.48 -8.50
CA SER A 5 -11.69 -5.24 -9.26
C SER A 5 -12.45 -4.00 -8.75
N ASN A 6 -13.49 -4.21 -7.94
CA ASN A 6 -14.27 -3.15 -7.30
C ASN A 6 -13.86 -2.84 -5.86
N LEU A 7 -12.87 -3.54 -5.31
CA LEU A 7 -12.43 -3.32 -3.94
C LEU A 7 -11.79 -1.94 -3.80
N LYS A 8 -12.27 -1.17 -2.82
CA LYS A 8 -11.77 0.17 -2.49
C LYS A 8 -10.85 0.19 -1.27
N ARG A 9 -11.05 -0.74 -0.32
CA ARG A 9 -10.29 -0.83 0.92
C ARG A 9 -9.81 -2.25 1.13
N LEU A 10 -8.53 -2.39 1.47
CA LEU A 10 -7.93 -3.67 1.80
C LEU A 10 -7.22 -3.55 3.15
N ASP A 11 -7.67 -4.32 4.12
CA ASP A 11 -7.06 -4.41 5.44
C ASP A 11 -6.36 -5.76 5.61
N LEU A 12 -5.06 -5.70 5.85
CA LEU A 12 -4.15 -6.82 6.09
C LEU A 12 -3.41 -6.66 7.42
N TYR A 13 -3.95 -5.88 8.35
CA TYR A 13 -3.36 -5.65 9.67
C TYR A 13 -2.98 -6.94 10.39
N GLY A 14 -1.82 -6.95 11.05
CA GLY A 14 -1.45 -7.99 12.01
C GLY A 14 -1.21 -9.36 11.40
N ASN A 15 -0.74 -9.41 10.16
CA ASN A 15 -0.36 -10.65 9.49
C ASN A 15 1.18 -10.80 9.45
N GLN A 16 1.66 -11.86 8.80
CA GLN A 16 3.10 -12.16 8.65
C GLN A 16 3.56 -11.93 7.20
N ILE A 17 3.01 -10.90 6.55
CA ILE A 17 3.28 -10.63 5.14
C ILE A 17 4.65 -9.98 4.99
N LYS A 18 5.56 -10.65 4.29
CA LYS A 18 6.90 -10.14 3.99
C LYS A 18 7.02 -9.43 2.64
N VAL A 19 6.21 -9.85 1.67
CA VAL A 19 6.21 -9.30 0.32
C VAL A 19 4.78 -9.00 -0.06
N ILE A 20 4.52 -7.75 -0.43
CA ILE A 20 3.25 -7.33 -1.02
C ILE A 20 3.34 -7.53 -2.53
N ASN A 21 2.45 -8.35 -3.08
CA ASN A 21 2.30 -8.61 -4.51
C ASN A 21 0.84 -8.99 -4.81
N GLY A 22 0.50 -9.23 -6.09
CA GLY A 22 -0.83 -9.75 -6.45
C GLY A 22 -1.96 -8.71 -6.36
N LEU A 23 -1.61 -7.42 -6.28
CA LEU A 23 -2.55 -6.31 -6.19
C LEU A 23 -2.92 -5.74 -7.58
N GLU A 24 -2.45 -6.35 -8.68
CA GLU A 24 -2.47 -5.76 -10.03
C GLU A 24 -3.87 -5.49 -10.57
N LYS A 25 -4.84 -6.26 -10.07
CA LYS A 25 -6.24 -6.17 -10.47
C LYS A 25 -7.07 -5.25 -9.58
N LEU A 26 -6.51 -4.75 -8.47
CA LEU A 26 -7.20 -3.86 -7.54
C LEU A 26 -7.13 -2.40 -8.00
N VAL A 27 -7.48 -2.16 -9.26
CA VAL A 27 -7.33 -0.85 -9.92
C VAL A 27 -8.19 0.25 -9.29
N LYS A 28 -9.20 -0.11 -8.50
CA LYS A 28 -10.06 0.82 -7.74
C LYS A 28 -9.69 0.93 -6.26
N LEU A 29 -8.59 0.31 -5.83
CA LEU A 29 -8.15 0.39 -4.45
C LEU A 29 -7.77 1.83 -4.11
N GLU A 30 -8.32 2.32 -3.02
CA GLU A 30 -8.21 3.69 -2.50
C GLU A 30 -7.39 3.70 -1.20
N GLU A 31 -7.58 2.67 -0.36
CA GLU A 31 -6.95 2.54 0.96
C GLU A 31 -6.34 1.14 1.17
N LEU A 32 -5.08 1.09 1.63
CA LEU A 32 -4.37 -0.14 1.99
C LEU A 32 -3.82 -0.06 3.43
N ASN A 33 -4.25 -0.96 4.30
CA ASN A 33 -3.68 -1.13 5.63
C ASN A 33 -2.84 -2.41 5.68
N ILE A 34 -1.54 -2.26 5.89
CA ILE A 34 -0.56 -3.36 6.06
C ILE A 34 0.25 -3.17 7.35
N LEU A 35 -0.25 -2.38 8.29
CA LEU A 35 0.38 -2.17 9.58
C LEU A 35 0.56 -3.50 10.33
N ASN A 36 1.62 -3.58 11.15
CA ASN A 36 1.96 -4.78 11.91
C ASN A 36 2.17 -6.01 11.01
N ASN A 37 2.93 -5.80 9.93
CA ASN A 37 3.47 -6.85 9.06
C ASN A 37 4.97 -6.59 8.84
N PRO A 38 5.80 -7.65 8.76
CA PRO A 38 7.22 -7.54 8.45
C PRO A 38 7.48 -7.34 6.95
N VAL A 39 6.86 -6.33 6.33
CA VAL A 39 6.96 -6.09 4.89
C VAL A 39 8.35 -5.58 4.55
N GLU A 40 9.08 -6.35 3.75
CA GLU A 40 10.44 -6.04 3.29
C GLU A 40 10.42 -5.52 1.84
N LYS A 41 9.34 -5.81 1.09
CA LYS A 41 9.22 -5.49 -0.34
C LYS A 41 7.78 -5.29 -0.79
N ILE A 42 7.56 -4.36 -1.71
CA ILE A 42 6.28 -4.11 -2.39
C ILE A 42 6.51 -4.15 -3.90
N ASP A 43 5.89 -5.10 -4.60
CA ASP A 43 5.99 -5.29 -6.05
C ASP A 43 4.63 -5.08 -6.74
N ASN A 44 4.68 -4.82 -8.06
CA ASN A 44 3.52 -4.76 -8.96
C ASN A 44 2.43 -3.73 -8.56
N TYR A 45 2.84 -2.63 -7.93
CA TYR A 45 1.97 -1.57 -7.44
C TYR A 45 1.59 -0.52 -8.51
N GLU A 46 2.16 -0.60 -9.71
CA GLU A 46 2.01 0.40 -10.78
C GLU A 46 0.55 0.55 -11.25
N SER A 47 -0.23 -0.52 -11.08
CA SER A 47 -1.66 -0.60 -11.39
C SER A 47 -2.57 0.15 -10.41
N LEU A 48 -2.08 0.45 -9.20
CA LEU A 48 -2.85 1.01 -8.08
C LEU A 48 -3.07 2.52 -8.21
N LYS A 49 -3.50 2.99 -9.39
CA LYS A 49 -3.56 4.42 -9.74
C LYS A 49 -4.51 5.25 -8.86
N ASN A 50 -5.43 4.60 -8.16
CA ASN A 50 -6.40 5.24 -7.29
C ASN A 50 -6.02 5.15 -5.80
N LEU A 51 -4.89 4.51 -5.45
CA LEU A 51 -4.47 4.40 -4.06
C LEU A 51 -3.99 5.77 -3.57
N TRP A 52 -4.60 6.27 -2.50
CA TRP A 52 -4.25 7.57 -1.91
C TRP A 52 -3.99 7.50 -0.41
N THR A 53 -4.38 6.41 0.26
CA THR A 53 -4.05 6.15 1.67
C THR A 53 -3.32 4.82 1.82
N ILE A 54 -2.17 4.84 2.52
CA ILE A 54 -1.47 3.64 2.96
C ILE A 54 -1.06 3.75 4.44
N THR A 55 -1.27 2.69 5.20
CA THR A 55 -0.74 2.55 6.56
C THR A 55 0.21 1.34 6.59
N ILE A 56 1.47 1.56 6.97
CA ILE A 56 2.53 0.54 6.94
C ILE A 56 3.50 0.74 8.12
N SER A 57 4.05 -0.36 8.63
CA SER A 57 5.19 -0.35 9.54
C SER A 57 6.49 -0.09 8.78
N THR A 58 7.23 0.97 9.12
CA THR A 58 8.52 1.28 8.47
C THR A 58 9.71 0.55 9.10
N GLU A 59 9.47 -0.35 10.05
CA GLU A 59 10.52 -1.10 10.77
C GLU A 59 11.28 -2.07 9.85
N TRP A 60 10.61 -2.65 8.85
CA TRP A 60 11.19 -3.67 7.96
C TRP A 60 11.28 -3.25 6.49
N LEU A 61 10.51 -2.24 6.06
CA LEU A 61 10.54 -1.78 4.68
C LEU A 61 11.70 -0.78 4.52
N PRO A 62 12.70 -1.04 3.66
CA PRO A 62 13.78 -0.09 3.43
C PRO A 62 13.25 1.25 2.93
N ASN A 63 13.78 2.36 3.45
CA ASN A 63 13.39 3.72 3.04
C ASN A 63 13.47 3.95 1.53
N SER A 64 14.42 3.30 0.84
CA SER A 64 14.54 3.35 -0.61
C SER A 64 13.33 2.74 -1.32
N GLU A 65 12.83 1.60 -0.84
CA GLU A 65 11.62 0.95 -1.34
C GLU A 65 10.38 1.77 -1.00
N PHE A 66 10.28 2.26 0.24
CA PHE A 66 9.18 3.14 0.64
C PHE A 66 9.11 4.40 -0.23
N SER A 67 10.26 5.03 -0.52
CA SER A 67 10.32 6.23 -1.36
C SER A 67 9.93 5.94 -2.81
N LYS A 68 10.42 4.83 -3.40
CA LYS A 68 10.01 4.39 -4.75
C LYS A 68 8.51 4.16 -4.82
N PHE A 69 7.98 3.39 -3.87
CA PHE A 69 6.55 3.08 -3.78
C PHE A 69 5.72 4.36 -3.65
N THR A 70 6.02 5.21 -2.66
CA THR A 70 5.25 6.44 -2.41
C THR A 70 5.35 7.47 -3.53
N SER A 71 6.48 7.54 -4.26
CA SER A 71 6.65 8.44 -5.41
C SER A 71 5.73 8.14 -6.59
N HIS A 72 5.20 6.92 -6.67
CA HIS A 72 4.22 6.53 -7.70
C HIS A 72 2.84 7.15 -7.45
N PHE A 73 2.52 7.45 -6.19
CA PHE A 73 1.23 8.01 -5.80
C PHE A 73 1.37 9.53 -5.66
N ARG A 74 0.33 10.25 -6.09
CA ARG A 74 0.22 11.69 -5.86
C ARG A 74 -0.60 11.92 -4.58
N PRO A 75 -0.34 13.00 -3.83
CA PRO A 75 -1.19 13.38 -2.70
C PRO A 75 -2.66 13.43 -3.12
N GLY A 76 -3.55 12.82 -2.34
CA GLY A 76 -4.98 13.05 -2.48
C GLY A 76 -5.34 14.53 -2.30
N ARG A 77 -6.48 14.95 -2.87
CA ARG A 77 -6.96 16.35 -2.99
C ARG A 77 -7.01 17.17 -1.69
N ASP A 78 -6.92 16.53 -0.53
CA ASP A 78 -7.23 17.16 0.77
C ASP A 78 -6.00 17.38 1.67
N GLY A 79 -4.77 17.25 1.14
CA GLY A 79 -3.56 17.69 1.86
C GLY A 79 -3.06 16.77 2.99
N ASP A 80 -3.81 15.73 3.32
CA ASP A 80 -3.46 14.75 4.37
C ASP A 80 -2.60 13.61 3.80
N TYR A 81 -1.38 13.92 3.37
CA TYR A 81 -0.34 12.89 3.26
C TYR A 81 0.04 12.48 4.68
N PHE A 82 -0.64 11.46 5.21
CA PHE A 82 -0.12 10.72 6.34
C PHE A 82 0.00 9.27 5.92
N PRO A 83 1.20 8.79 5.54
CA PRO A 83 1.59 7.54 6.15
C PRO A 83 1.39 7.79 7.66
N LYS A 84 0.37 7.19 8.27
CA LYS A 84 0.38 7.05 9.73
C LYS A 84 1.50 6.07 10.03
N VAL A 85 2.72 6.61 10.07
CA VAL A 85 3.91 5.93 10.54
C VAL A 85 3.66 5.75 12.03
N SER A 86 3.44 4.50 12.42
CA SER A 86 3.47 4.09 13.83
C SER A 86 4.88 3.60 14.12
#